data_AF-A0A957V719-F1
#
_entry.id   AF-A0A957V719-F1
#
_cell.length_a   1.000
_cell.length_b   1.000
_cell.length_c   1.000
_cell.angle_alpha   90.00
_cell.angle_beta   90.00
_cell.angle_gamma   90.00
#
_symmetry.space_group_name_H-M   'P 1'
#
loop_
_entity.id
_entity.type
_entity.pdbx_description
1 polymer ?
#
loop_
_entity_poly.entity_id
_entity_poly.type
_entity_poly.pdbx_seq_one_letter_code
_entity_poly.pdbx_strand_id
1 'polypeptide(L)'
;MSVEEKHATDLITVGYLCIGCPLGCRLEVDADTITNAVVEVRGYSCRRGKDYAIQEHTAPMRLVTTTVAVDAGLWARLPVRSRTPVPKDKVKAICKHLRSIRVTAPVASGAIIWVD
;
A
#
# COMPACT_ATOMS: atom_id res chain seq x y z
N MET A 1 32.96 0.89 -38.02
CA MET A 1 32.49 -0.42 -37.53
C MET A 1 31.69 -0.15 -36.27
N SER A 2 30.35 -0.25 -36.40
CA SER A 2 29.33 -0.40 -35.35
C SER A 2 29.34 0.68 -34.25
N VAL A 3 28.68 1.83 -34.39
CA VAL A 3 27.22 2.03 -34.17
C VAL A 3 26.62 1.07 -33.15
N GLU A 4 26.74 1.40 -31.88
CA GLU A 4 25.82 0.95 -30.82
C GLU A 4 25.07 2.20 -30.31
N GLU A 5 23.91 2.41 -30.90
CA GLU A 5 22.90 3.39 -30.48
C GLU A 5 22.50 3.11 -29.04
N LYS A 6 22.98 3.93 -28.10
CA LYS A 6 22.45 3.98 -26.74
C LYS A 6 21.01 4.48 -26.84
N HIS A 7 20.05 3.58 -26.69
CA HIS A 7 18.63 3.92 -26.50
C HIS A 7 18.54 5.06 -25.49
N ALA A 8 18.07 6.22 -25.93
CA ALA A 8 17.67 7.29 -25.03
C ALA A 8 16.47 6.74 -24.24
N THR A 9 16.71 6.38 -22.99
CA THR A 9 15.66 5.87 -22.11
C THR A 9 14.67 7.01 -21.86
N ASP A 10 13.47 6.93 -22.44
CA ASP A 10 12.40 7.86 -22.14
C ASP A 10 12.02 7.69 -20.66
N LEU A 11 12.38 8.67 -19.83
CA LEU A 11 12.11 8.70 -18.40
C LEU A 11 10.86 9.53 -18.11
N ILE A 12 10.06 9.08 -17.15
CA ILE A 12 8.98 9.86 -16.54
C ILE A 12 9.30 10.17 -15.09
N THR A 13 8.92 11.36 -14.64
CA THR A 13 8.97 11.74 -13.22
C THR A 13 7.58 11.67 -12.62
N VAL A 14 7.42 10.88 -11.55
CA VAL A 14 6.16 10.74 -10.81
C VAL A 14 6.33 11.22 -9.37
N GLY A 15 5.41 12.06 -8.91
CA GLY A 15 5.42 12.61 -7.56
C GLY A 15 4.62 11.77 -6.55
N TYR A 16 5.17 11.61 -5.35
CA TYR A 16 4.53 10.93 -4.22
C TYR A 16 4.63 11.74 -2.93
N LEU A 17 3.71 11.51 -2.00
CA LEU A 17 3.80 12.00 -0.63
C LEU A 17 4.12 10.82 0.30
N CYS A 18 5.23 10.90 1.03
CA CYS A 18 5.57 9.91 2.04
C CYS A 18 4.54 9.96 3.17
N ILE A 19 3.85 8.84 3.44
CA ILE A 19 2.88 8.72 4.54
C ILE A 19 3.43 7.95 5.74
N GLY A 20 4.74 7.64 5.74
CA GLY A 20 5.36 6.82 6.78
C GLY A 20 5.64 7.54 8.10
N CYS A 21 5.60 8.87 8.12
CA CYS A 21 5.83 9.70 9.32
C CYS A 21 5.17 11.08 9.16
N PRO A 22 5.00 11.86 10.25
CA PRO A 22 4.28 13.14 10.20
C PRO A 22 5.01 14.24 9.41
N LEU A 23 6.29 14.06 9.05
CA LEU A 23 7.03 15.05 8.26
C LEU A 23 6.57 15.12 6.80
N GLY A 24 6.04 14.03 6.24
CA GLY A 24 5.41 14.05 4.92
C GLY A 24 6.34 14.49 3.77
N CYS A 25 7.50 13.85 3.58
CA CYS A 25 8.41 14.19 2.48
C CYS A 25 7.69 14.16 1.12
N ARG A 26 7.91 15.19 0.29
CA ARG A 26 7.52 15.21 -1.12
C ARG A 26 8.59 14.49 -1.93
N LEU A 27 8.22 13.39 -2.55
CA LEU A 27 9.12 12.46 -3.21
C LEU A 27 8.92 12.56 -4.71
N GLU A 28 10.01 12.45 -5.45
CA GLU A 28 10.01 12.36 -6.91
C GLU A 28 10.70 11.05 -7.30
N VAL A 29 10.09 10.30 -8.21
CA VAL A 29 10.62 9.04 -8.73
C VAL A 29 10.76 9.18 -10.23
N ASP A 30 11.98 9.04 -10.72
CA ASP A 30 12.24 8.90 -12.15
C ASP A 30 12.23 7.42 -12.51
N ALA A 31 11.40 7.06 -13.49
CA ALA A 31 11.22 5.70 -13.94
C ALA A 31 11.24 5.61 -15.46
N ASP A 32 11.73 4.48 -15.95
CA ASP A 32 11.68 4.13 -17.37
C ASP A 32 10.22 3.95 -17.82
N THR A 33 9.85 4.63 -18.90
CA THR A 33 8.47 4.64 -19.43
C THR A 33 7.97 3.28 -19.90
N ILE A 34 8.87 2.38 -20.30
CA ILE A 34 8.53 1.09 -20.91
C ILE A 34 8.47 0.00 -19.83
N THR A 35 9.50 -0.06 -18.98
CA THR A 35 9.67 -1.12 -17.97
C THR A 35 9.08 -0.73 -16.61
N ASN A 36 8.77 0.55 -16.40
CA ASN A 36 8.38 1.10 -15.10
C ASN A 36 9.43 0.84 -13.99
N ALA A 37 10.69 0.64 -14.40
CA ALA A 37 11.81 0.44 -13.48
C ALA A 37 12.25 1.78 -12.89
N VAL A 38 12.39 1.82 -11.57
CA VAL A 38 12.87 3.01 -10.86
C VAL A 38 14.35 3.23 -11.15
N VAL A 39 14.68 4.40 -11.67
CA VAL A 39 16.05 4.84 -11.96
C VAL A 39 16.59 5.70 -10.83
N GLU A 40 15.81 6.70 -10.39
CA GLU A 40 16.20 7.58 -9.30
C GLU A 40 15.01 7.93 -8.39
N VAL A 41 15.31 8.18 -7.11
CA VAL A 41 14.35 8.73 -6.14
C VAL A 41 14.97 9.94 -5.48
N ARG A 42 14.23 11.05 -5.40
CA ARG A 42 14.64 12.33 -4.79
C ARG A 42 13.62 12.81 -3.76
N GLY A 43 14.01 13.80 -2.95
CA GLY A 43 13.12 14.46 -1.97
C GLY A 43 12.89 13.72 -0.64
N TYR A 44 13.61 12.61 -0.39
CA TYR A 44 13.52 11.89 0.88
C TYR A 44 14.51 12.43 1.94
N SER A 45 14.06 12.57 3.18
CA SER A 45 14.91 12.96 4.31
C SER A 45 15.40 11.76 5.14
N CYS A 46 14.93 10.56 4.83
CA CYS A 46 15.33 9.33 5.51
C CYS A 46 15.20 8.12 4.60
N ARG A 47 15.85 7.01 4.98
CA ARG A 47 15.78 5.74 4.24
C ARG A 47 14.34 5.24 4.03
N ARG A 48 13.49 5.36 5.04
CA ARG A 48 12.07 4.93 4.96
C ARG A 48 11.29 5.69 3.87
N GLY A 49 11.63 6.96 3.63
CA GLY A 49 11.02 7.75 2.56
C GLY A 49 11.41 7.24 1.17
N LYS A 50 12.70 6.91 0.98
CA LYS A 50 13.18 6.29 -0.27
C LYS A 50 12.51 4.94 -0.52
N ASP A 51 12.52 4.07 0.49
CA ASP A 51 11.92 2.73 0.39
C ASP A 51 10.41 2.81 0.11
N TYR A 52 9.71 3.77 0.74
CA TYR A 52 8.31 4.04 0.47
C TYR A 52 8.06 4.50 -0.96
N ALA A 53 8.87 5.42 -1.50
CA ALA A 53 8.70 5.92 -2.88
C ALA A 53 8.81 4.77 -3.90
N ILE A 54 9.82 3.92 -3.73
CA ILE A 54 10.04 2.74 -4.57
C ILE A 54 8.83 1.82 -4.47
N GLN A 55 8.42 1.45 -3.26
CA GLN A 55 7.29 0.54 -3.05
C GLN A 55 5.98 1.13 -3.59
N GLU A 56 5.70 2.42 -3.37
CA GLU A 56 4.48 3.06 -3.85
C GLU A 56 4.43 3.14 -5.38
N HIS A 57 5.59 3.28 -6.04
CA HIS A 57 5.70 3.27 -7.49
C HIS A 57 5.57 1.86 -8.08
N THR A 58 6.22 0.86 -7.50
CA THR A 58 6.31 -0.49 -8.10
C THR A 58 5.18 -1.42 -7.66
N ALA A 59 4.80 -1.37 -6.38
CA ALA A 59 3.83 -2.29 -5.79
C ALA A 59 3.17 -1.64 -4.56
N PRO A 60 2.23 -0.69 -4.74
CA PRO A 60 1.66 0.06 -3.62
C PRO A 60 0.90 -0.86 -2.67
N MET A 61 1.29 -0.86 -1.39
CA MET A 61 0.71 -1.70 -0.34
C MET A 61 -0.02 -0.85 0.71
N ARG A 62 -1.09 -1.38 1.30
CA ARG A 62 -1.85 -0.72 2.38
C ARG A 62 -2.21 -1.70 3.49
N LEU A 63 -2.09 -1.24 4.74
CA LEU A 63 -2.69 -1.95 5.86
C LEU A 63 -4.20 -1.73 5.82
N VAL A 64 -4.99 -2.81 5.78
CA VAL A 64 -6.45 -2.69 5.79
C VAL A 64 -6.90 -2.55 7.23
N THR A 65 -7.56 -1.45 7.56
CA THR A 65 -8.24 -1.24 8.85
C THR A 65 -9.69 -0.90 8.55
N THR A 66 -10.63 -1.72 9.02
CA THR A 66 -12.06 -1.57 8.75
C THR A 66 -12.87 -2.17 9.90
N THR A 67 -14.16 -2.42 9.69
CA THR A 67 -15.03 -3.09 10.66
C THR A 67 -15.78 -4.26 10.03
N VAL A 68 -16.16 -5.23 10.85
CA VAL A 68 -17.15 -6.28 10.52
C VAL A 68 -18.38 -6.15 11.42
N ALA A 69 -19.50 -6.76 11.04
CA ALA A 69 -20.68 -6.77 11.90
C ALA A 69 -20.44 -7.71 13.09
N VAL A 70 -20.90 -7.33 14.28
CA VAL A 70 -20.85 -8.20 15.46
C VAL A 70 -22.20 -8.24 16.18
N ASP A 71 -22.65 -9.44 16.50
CA ASP A 71 -23.85 -9.71 17.30
C ASP A 71 -23.48 -9.84 18.77
N ALA A 72 -24.44 -9.55 19.66
CA ALA A 72 -24.29 -9.63 21.11
C ALA A 72 -23.12 -8.80 21.70
N GLY A 73 -22.51 -7.93 20.89
CA GLY A 73 -21.51 -6.98 21.33
C GLY A 73 -22.16 -5.70 21.88
N LEU A 74 -21.44 -4.99 22.75
CA LEU A 74 -21.82 -3.65 23.20
C LEU A 74 -22.03 -2.69 22.01
N TRP A 75 -21.22 -2.86 20.97
CA TRP A 75 -21.30 -2.12 19.71
C TRP A 75 -21.64 -3.07 18.56
N ALA A 76 -22.38 -2.60 17.56
CA ALA A 76 -22.77 -3.41 16.40
C ALA A 76 -21.63 -3.67 15.38
N ARG A 77 -20.44 -3.07 15.62
CA ARG A 77 -19.27 -3.14 14.72
C ARG A 77 -18.03 -3.53 15.52
N LEU A 78 -17.26 -4.47 14.98
CA LEU A 78 -15.96 -4.88 15.52
C LEU A 78 -14.84 -4.33 14.63
N PRO A 79 -13.89 -3.53 15.15
CA PRO A 79 -12.73 -3.09 14.37
C PRO A 79 -11.82 -4.28 14.06
N VAL A 80 -11.40 -4.37 12.80
CA VAL A 80 -10.50 -5.41 12.31
C VAL A 80 -9.37 -4.78 11.52
N ARG A 81 -8.23 -5.45 11.50
CA ARG A 81 -7.09 -5.06 10.67
C ARG A 81 -6.45 -6.26 9.99
N SER A 82 -5.87 -6.04 8.83
CA SER A 82 -4.97 -7.04 8.25
C SER A 82 -3.70 -7.17 9.11
N ARG A 83 -3.14 -8.38 9.14
CA ARG A 83 -1.88 -8.64 9.85
C ARG A 83 -0.71 -7.93 9.17
N THR A 84 -0.69 -7.98 7.84
CA THR A 84 0.31 -7.37 6.96
C THR A 84 -0.36 -6.45 5.94
N PRO A 85 0.38 -5.51 5.32
CA PRO A 85 -0.12 -4.76 4.17
C PRO A 85 -0.53 -5.70 3.03
N VAL A 86 -1.53 -5.26 2.25
CA VAL A 86 -2.01 -5.93 1.04
C VAL A 86 -1.88 -5.00 -0.16
N PRO A 87 -1.85 -5.51 -1.39
CA PRO A 87 -1.88 -4.66 -2.59
C PRO A 87 -3.04 -3.65 -2.57
N LYS A 88 -2.75 -2.39 -2.92
CA LYS A 88 -3.70 -1.27 -2.85
C LYS A 88 -4.96 -1.49 -3.69
N ASP A 89 -4.82 -2.15 -4.83
CA ASP A 89 -5.91 -2.53 -5.73
C ASP A 89 -6.86 -3.57 -5.10
N LYS A 90 -6.36 -4.47 -4.24
CA LYS A 90 -7.17 -5.48 -3.52
C LYS A 90 -7.96 -4.92 -2.34
N VAL A 91 -7.60 -3.75 -1.81
CA VAL A 91 -8.24 -3.17 -0.61
C VAL A 91 -9.76 -3.09 -0.73
N LYS A 92 -10.27 -2.62 -1.88
CA LYS A 92 -11.73 -2.49 -2.10
C LYS A 92 -12.44 -3.85 -2.10
N ALA A 93 -11.85 -4.85 -2.74
CA ALA A 93 -12.39 -6.21 -2.79
C ALA A 93 -12.44 -6.83 -1.39
N ILE A 94 -11.37 -6.69 -0.62
CA ILE A 94 -11.29 -7.16 0.78
C ILE A 94 -12.37 -6.48 1.63
N CYS A 95 -12.50 -5.16 1.57
CA CYS A 95 -13.53 -4.43 2.32
C CYS A 95 -14.95 -4.87 1.92
N LYS A 96 -15.20 -5.13 0.64
CA LYS A 96 -16.50 -5.64 0.16
C LYS A 96 -16.79 -7.03 0.74
N HIS A 97 -15.82 -7.92 0.76
CA HIS A 97 -15.96 -9.25 1.36
C HIS A 97 -16.18 -9.18 2.87
N LEU A 98 -15.37 -8.40 3.60
CA LEU A 98 -15.53 -8.22 5.04
C LEU A 98 -16.90 -7.64 5.43
N ARG A 99 -17.56 -6.89 4.54
CA ARG A 99 -18.91 -6.36 4.78
C ARG A 99 -19.98 -7.45 4.88
N SER A 100 -19.80 -8.61 4.23
CA SER A 100 -20.72 -9.75 4.35
C SER A 100 -20.44 -10.62 5.58
N ILE A 101 -19.32 -10.43 6.27
CA ILE A 101 -18.98 -11.21 7.47
C ILE A 101 -19.67 -10.64 8.70
N ARG A 102 -20.24 -11.55 9.49
CA ARG A 102 -20.82 -11.29 10.81
C ARG A 102 -20.22 -12.27 11.80
N VAL A 103 -19.84 -11.76 12.98
CA VAL A 103 -19.30 -12.57 14.09
C VAL A 103 -20.15 -12.36 15.33
N THR A 104 -20.01 -13.21 16.34
CA THR A 104 -20.77 -13.11 17.60
C THR A 104 -19.81 -12.87 18.75
N ALA A 105 -20.14 -11.93 19.63
CA ALA A 105 -19.36 -11.66 20.83
C ALA A 105 -19.50 -12.81 21.85
N PRO A 106 -18.50 -13.03 22.73
CA PRO A 106 -17.23 -12.29 22.82
C PRO A 106 -16.23 -12.71 21.73
N VAL A 107 -15.50 -11.72 21.18
CA VAL A 107 -14.39 -11.95 20.25
C VAL A 107 -13.09 -11.47 20.89
N ALA A 108 -12.12 -12.37 21.05
CA ALA A 108 -10.83 -12.03 21.64
C ALA A 108 -10.01 -11.12 20.71
N SER A 109 -9.18 -10.26 21.31
CA SER A 109 -8.21 -9.47 20.55
C SER A 109 -7.24 -10.39 19.80
N GLY A 110 -6.99 -10.09 18.53
CA GLY A 110 -6.14 -10.91 17.66
C GLY A 110 -6.84 -12.14 17.04
N ALA A 111 -8.13 -12.35 17.30
CA ALA A 111 -8.90 -13.40 16.63
C ALA A 111 -8.85 -13.23 15.10
N ILE A 112 -8.70 -14.36 14.40
CA ILE A 112 -8.69 -14.40 12.94
C ILE A 112 -10.14 -14.42 12.46
N ILE A 113 -10.53 -13.35 11.75
CA ILE A 113 -11.89 -13.20 11.22
C ILE A 113 -12.05 -13.85 9.84
N TRP A 114 -10.98 -13.83 9.05
CA TRP A 114 -10.95 -14.35 7.69
C TRP A 114 -9.51 -14.65 7.27
N VAL A 115 -9.35 -15.71 6.49
CA VAL A 115 -8.11 -16.12 5.81
C VAL A 115 -8.50 -16.46 4.37
N ASP A 116 -7.68 -16.03 3.41
CA ASP A 116 -7.80 -16.38 1.99
C ASP A 116 -7.23 -17.78 1.72
#